data_AF-A0A7S1TGE0-F1
#
_entry.id   AF-A0A7S1TGE0-F1
#
_cell.length_a   1.000
_cell.length_b   1.000
_cell.length_c   1.000
_cell.angle_alpha   90.00
_cell.angle_beta   90.00
_cell.angle_gamma   90.00
#
_symmetry.space_group_name_H-M   'P 1'
#
loop_
_entity.id
_entity.type
_entity.pdbx_description
1 polymer ?
#
loop_
_entity_poly.entity_id
_entity_poly.type
_entity_poly.pdbx_seq_one_letter_code
_entity_poly.pdbx_strand_id
1 'polypeptide(L)'
;DAIIALIGTPSPEETEFLSEWAKWFLKKSPVCARVSFSEQLPGADRYGVDLVSNLLRFDPKMRISADDALAHPFLAEFHDSAKEPSFEEPLHPEEYEPADVGRDGKKVTKDDLKRMVWKEVERFHPDVSKRYNGKH
;
A
#
# COMPACT_ATOMS: atom_id res chain seq x y z
N ASP A 1 -12.56 7.94 -13.79
CA ASP A 1 -12.10 8.35 -15.13
C ASP A 1 -10.76 9.10 -15.17
N ALA A 2 -10.38 9.91 -14.18
CA ALA A 2 -9.12 10.66 -14.20
C ALA A 2 -7.83 9.80 -14.30
N ILE A 3 -7.82 8.60 -13.69
CA ILE A 3 -6.66 7.70 -13.73
C ILE A 3 -6.45 7.16 -15.16
N ILE A 4 -7.49 6.62 -15.78
CA ILE A 4 -7.44 6.06 -17.14
C ILE A 4 -7.07 7.15 -18.16
N ALA A 5 -7.56 8.37 -17.97
CA ALA A 5 -7.18 9.51 -18.81
C ALA A 5 -5.68 9.83 -18.76
N LEU A 6 -5.00 9.51 -17.65
CA LEU A 6 -3.56 9.75 -17.47
C LEU A 6 -2.72 8.57 -17.96
N ILE A 7 -3.00 7.35 -17.46
CA ILE A 7 -2.15 6.17 -17.71
C ILE A 7 -2.55 5.36 -18.93
N GLY A 8 -3.67 5.72 -19.58
CA GLY A 8 -4.25 5.04 -20.73
C GLY A 8 -5.25 3.95 -20.34
N THR A 9 -5.99 3.46 -21.34
CA THR A 9 -6.83 2.27 -21.19
C THR A 9 -5.95 1.02 -21.02
N PRO A 10 -6.14 0.23 -19.95
CA PRO A 10 -5.32 -0.94 -19.69
C PRO A 10 -5.54 -2.04 -20.73
N SER A 11 -4.49 -2.81 -20.98
CA SER A 11 -4.58 -3.99 -21.85
C SER A 11 -5.41 -5.11 -21.21
N PRO A 12 -5.88 -6.11 -21.99
CA PRO A 12 -6.58 -7.27 -21.42
C PRO A 12 -5.75 -7.99 -20.35
N GLU A 13 -4.44 -8.13 -20.55
CA GLU A 13 -3.49 -8.72 -19.60
C GLU A 13 -3.46 -7.92 -18.30
N GLU A 14 -3.36 -6.59 -18.38
CA GLU A 14 -3.35 -5.70 -17.22
C GLU A 14 -4.68 -5.69 -16.45
N THR A 15 -5.76 -6.22 -17.00
CA THR A 15 -7.08 -6.32 -16.34
C THR A 15 -7.39 -7.70 -15.79
N GLU A 16 -6.49 -8.67 -15.91
CA GLU A 16 -6.79 -10.07 -15.57
C GLU A 16 -7.21 -10.25 -14.11
N PHE A 17 -6.57 -9.51 -13.20
CA PHE A 17 -6.84 -9.55 -11.75
C PHE A 17 -8.18 -8.94 -11.32
N LEU A 18 -8.89 -8.24 -12.22
CA LEU A 18 -10.15 -7.57 -11.92
C LEU A 18 -11.34 -8.53 -11.92
N SER A 19 -12.40 -8.13 -11.22
CA SER A 19 -13.71 -8.80 -11.31
C SER A 19 -14.35 -8.59 -12.69
N GLU A 20 -15.25 -9.49 -13.08
CA GLU A 20 -15.96 -9.39 -14.36
C GLU A 20 -16.78 -8.10 -14.49
N TRP A 21 -17.33 -7.61 -13.37
CA TRP A 21 -18.02 -6.32 -13.35
C TRP A 21 -17.07 -5.15 -13.63
N ALA A 22 -15.89 -5.15 -13.04
CA ALA A 22 -14.88 -4.11 -13.27
C ALA A 22 -14.35 -4.15 -14.72
N LYS A 23 -14.13 -5.34 -15.28
CA LYS A 23 -13.77 -5.51 -16.69
C LYS A 23 -14.88 -5.00 -17.62
N TRP A 24 -16.15 -5.30 -17.31
CA TRP A 24 -17.29 -4.79 -18.07
C TRP A 24 -17.37 -3.26 -18.01
N PHE A 25 -17.17 -2.67 -16.83
CA PHE A 25 -17.15 -1.23 -16.64
C PHE A 25 -16.07 -0.57 -17.50
N LEU A 26 -14.84 -1.08 -17.47
CA LEU A 26 -13.73 -0.57 -18.29
C LEU A 26 -14.02 -0.68 -19.80
N LYS A 27 -14.67 -1.75 -20.26
CA LYS A 27 -15.09 -1.91 -21.67
C LYS A 27 -16.14 -0.89 -22.11
N LYS A 28 -16.87 -0.29 -21.17
CA LYS A 28 -17.86 0.76 -21.44
C LYS A 28 -17.28 2.17 -21.36
N SER A 29 -16.13 2.34 -20.73
CA SER A 29 -15.41 3.61 -20.69
C SER A 29 -14.78 3.94 -22.06
N PRO A 30 -14.59 5.24 -22.38
CA PRO A 30 -13.85 5.65 -23.57
C PRO A 30 -12.42 5.11 -23.58
N VAL A 31 -11.91 4.80 -24.76
CA VAL A 31 -10.50 4.44 -24.94
C VAL A 31 -9.66 5.71 -24.84
N CYS A 32 -8.66 5.70 -23.96
CA CYS A 32 -7.72 6.80 -23.74
C CYS A 32 -6.30 6.34 -24.09
N ALA A 33 -5.60 7.15 -24.86
CA ALA A 33 -4.16 6.99 -25.04
C ALA A 33 -3.43 7.34 -23.73
N ARG A 34 -2.33 6.66 -23.45
CA ARG A 34 -1.46 7.02 -22.33
C ARG A 34 -0.85 8.39 -22.59
N VAL A 35 -0.91 9.27 -21.60
CA VAL A 35 -0.29 10.59 -21.69
C VAL A 35 1.21 10.44 -21.44
N SER A 36 2.02 11.21 -22.18
CA SER A 36 3.46 11.27 -21.94
C SER A 36 3.75 11.96 -20.61
N PHE A 37 4.34 11.25 -19.66
CA PHE A 37 4.72 11.85 -18.38
C PHE A 37 5.81 12.93 -18.52
N SER A 38 6.65 12.85 -19.56
CA SER A 38 7.61 13.90 -19.89
C SER A 38 6.92 15.24 -20.22
N GLU A 39 5.76 15.18 -20.90
CA GLU A 39 4.97 16.36 -21.23
C GLU A 39 4.19 16.88 -20.03
N GLN A 40 3.72 15.99 -19.14
CA GLN A 40 2.98 16.35 -17.93
C GLN A 40 3.86 16.88 -16.81
N LEU A 41 5.15 16.51 -16.81
CA LEU A 41 6.14 16.94 -15.83
C LEU A 41 7.26 17.72 -16.52
N PRO A 42 6.95 18.90 -17.10
CA PRO A 42 7.94 19.70 -17.82
C PRO A 42 8.98 20.23 -16.82
N GLY A 43 10.16 19.60 -16.80
CA GLY A 43 11.24 19.91 -15.86
C GLY A 43 11.66 18.73 -15.01
N ALA A 44 10.93 17.61 -15.04
CA ALA A 44 11.45 16.37 -14.50
C ALA A 44 12.59 15.84 -15.39
N ASP A 45 13.63 15.31 -14.74
CA ASP A 45 14.68 14.58 -15.43
C ASP A 45 14.13 13.26 -16.03
N ARG A 46 14.83 12.71 -17.01
CA ARG A 46 14.45 11.44 -17.66
C ARG A 46 14.33 10.27 -16.67
N TYR A 47 15.17 10.19 -15.64
CA TYR A 47 15.11 9.12 -14.65
C TYR A 47 13.91 9.30 -13.72
N GLY A 48 13.54 10.54 -13.39
CA GLY A 48 12.30 10.82 -12.64
C GLY A 48 11.05 10.44 -13.42
N VAL A 49 11.01 10.78 -14.71
CA VAL A 49 9.90 10.37 -15.61
C VAL A 49 9.83 8.84 -15.74
N ASP A 50 10.98 8.18 -15.85
CA ASP A 50 11.05 6.72 -15.92
C ASP A 50 10.54 6.06 -14.64
N LEU A 51 11.00 6.52 -13.47
CA LEU A 51 10.54 6.02 -12.17
C LEU A 51 9.02 6.16 -12.01
N VAL A 52 8.47 7.36 -12.30
CA VAL A 52 7.02 7.59 -12.24
C VAL A 52 6.26 6.68 -13.22
N SER A 53 6.81 6.44 -14.40
CA SER A 53 6.21 5.54 -15.40
C SER A 53 6.10 4.09 -14.90
N ASN A 54 7.12 3.64 -14.16
CA ASN A 54 7.18 2.30 -13.57
C ASN A 54 6.35 2.18 -12.28
N LEU A 55 6.16 3.26 -11.52
CA LEU A 55 5.26 3.32 -10.37
C LEU A 55 3.78 3.34 -10.78
N LEU A 56 3.45 4.10 -11.83
CA LEU A 56 2.08 4.30 -12.30
C LEU A 56 1.69 3.32 -13.41
N ARG A 57 1.64 2.03 -13.04
CA ARG A 57 1.11 0.92 -13.85
C ARG A 57 -0.28 0.52 -13.36
N PHE A 58 -1.14 0.13 -14.30
CA PHE A 58 -2.52 -0.25 -13.99
C PHE A 58 -2.56 -1.55 -13.18
N ASP A 59 -1.93 -2.61 -13.71
CA ASP A 59 -1.75 -3.86 -12.97
C ASP A 59 -0.75 -3.65 -11.82
N PRO A 60 -1.17 -3.90 -10.55
CA PRO A 60 -0.28 -3.83 -9.40
C PRO A 60 0.98 -4.69 -9.54
N LYS A 61 0.89 -5.84 -10.22
CA LYS A 61 2.04 -6.75 -10.41
C LYS A 61 3.10 -6.20 -11.36
N MET A 62 2.72 -5.26 -12.22
CA MET A 62 3.65 -4.62 -13.17
C MET A 62 4.30 -3.37 -12.58
N ARG A 63 3.89 -2.92 -11.40
CA ARG A 63 4.54 -1.78 -10.74
C ARG A 63 5.91 -2.20 -10.25
N ILE A 64 6.86 -1.27 -10.33
CA ILE A 64 8.17 -1.44 -9.70
C ILE A 64 7.97 -1.70 -8.19
N SER A 65 8.76 -2.63 -7.65
CA SER A 65 8.75 -2.91 -6.21
C SER A 65 9.36 -1.75 -5.43
N ALA A 66 9.13 -1.69 -4.11
CA ALA A 66 9.77 -0.68 -3.28
C ALA A 66 11.30 -0.79 -3.32
N ASP A 67 11.81 -2.02 -3.24
CA ASP A 67 13.25 -2.32 -3.27
C ASP A 67 13.88 -1.90 -4.61
N ASP A 68 13.24 -2.27 -5.73
CA ASP A 68 13.71 -1.88 -7.06
C ASP A 68 13.63 -0.36 -7.29
N ALA A 69 12.63 0.30 -6.70
CA ALA A 69 12.51 1.76 -6.76
C ALA A 69 13.63 2.45 -5.99
N LEU A 70 13.99 1.95 -4.81
CA LEU A 70 15.14 2.46 -4.02
C LEU A 70 16.45 2.29 -4.78
N ALA A 71 16.63 1.18 -5.50
CA ALA A 71 17.78 0.93 -6.37
C ALA A 71 17.76 1.70 -7.71
N HIS A 72 16.70 2.45 -8.01
CA HIS A 72 16.54 3.13 -9.29
C HIS A 72 17.54 4.29 -9.47
N PRO A 73 18.08 4.55 -10.68
CA PRO A 73 19.06 5.62 -10.92
C PRO A 73 18.63 7.02 -10.45
N PHE A 74 17.32 7.28 -10.44
CA PHE A 74 16.76 8.54 -9.93
C PHE A 74 17.03 8.76 -8.43
N LEU A 75 17.07 7.69 -7.63
CA LEU A 75 17.29 7.76 -6.18
C LEU A 75 18.73 7.43 -5.78
N ALA A 76 19.63 7.22 -6.74
CA ALA A 76 21.00 6.75 -6.49
C ALA A 76 21.82 7.64 -5.54
N GLU A 77 21.56 8.95 -5.51
CA GLU A 77 22.22 9.88 -4.57
C GLU A 77 21.76 9.69 -3.12
N PHE A 78 20.54 9.18 -2.93
CA PHE A 78 19.90 9.03 -1.62
C PHE A 78 19.90 7.58 -1.11
N HIS A 79 20.10 6.60 -1.99
CA HIS A 79 20.02 5.19 -1.67
C HIS A 79 21.16 4.78 -0.72
N ASP A 80 20.79 4.21 0.43
CA ASP A 80 21.72 3.71 1.44
C ASP A 80 21.16 2.43 2.05
N SER A 81 21.63 1.29 1.56
CA SER A 81 21.17 -0.03 2.01
C SER A 81 21.37 -0.28 3.50
N ALA A 82 22.31 0.41 4.16
CA ALA A 82 22.50 0.30 5.61
C ALA A 82 21.41 1.04 6.40
N LYS A 83 20.70 2.00 5.78
CA LYS A 83 19.58 2.76 6.38
C LYS A 83 18.21 2.30 5.91
N GLU A 84 18.14 1.28 5.07
CA GLU A 84 16.92 0.73 4.48
C GLU A 84 16.73 -0.74 4.92
N PRO A 85 16.44 -0.99 6.21
CA PRO A 85 16.28 -2.35 6.70
C PRO A 85 15.00 -2.98 6.15
N SER A 86 15.11 -4.23 5.71
CA SER A 86 13.96 -5.09 5.46
C SER A 86 13.58 -5.86 6.73
N PHE A 87 12.29 -6.14 6.89
CA PHE A 87 11.81 -7.10 7.87
C PHE A 87 11.58 -8.43 7.15
N GLU A 88 12.38 -9.45 7.48
CA GLU A 88 12.28 -10.78 6.85
C GLU A 88 11.01 -11.52 7.27
N GLU A 89 10.56 -11.28 8.50
CA GLU A 89 9.33 -11.87 9.03
C GLU A 89 8.14 -10.94 8.72
N PRO A 90 7.08 -11.46 8.06
CA PRO A 90 5.82 -10.73 7.97
C PRO A 90 5.35 -10.36 9.38
N LEU A 91 4.75 -9.18 9.52
CA LEU A 91 4.07 -8.83 10.77
C LEU A 91 3.16 -9.99 11.18
N HIS A 92 3.30 -10.45 12.42
CA HIS A 92 2.45 -11.51 12.92
C HIS A 92 1.00 -11.04 12.80
N PRO A 93 0.02 -11.86 12.38
CA PRO A 93 -1.37 -11.42 12.24
C PRO A 93 -1.95 -10.78 13.51
N GLU A 94 -1.39 -11.09 14.68
CA GLU A 94 -1.73 -10.48 15.98
C GLU A 94 -1.24 -9.03 16.15
N GLU A 95 -0.25 -8.60 15.37
CA GLU A 95 0.31 -7.25 15.35
C GLU A 95 -0.37 -6.35 14.30
N TYR A 96 -1.08 -6.94 13.33
CA TYR A 96 -1.79 -6.25 12.27
C TYR A 96 -3.16 -6.90 12.02
N GLU A 97 -4.10 -6.74 12.97
CA GLU A 97 -5.50 -7.11 12.75
C GLU A 97 -6.26 -5.96 12.04
N PRO A 98 -7.02 -6.23 10.97
CA PRO A 98 -8.04 -5.30 10.51
C PRO A 98 -9.02 -5.05 11.66
N ALA A 99 -9.18 -3.79 12.07
CA ALA A 99 -9.94 -3.41 13.27
C ALA A 99 -11.39 -3.94 13.34
N ASP A 100 -11.93 -4.40 12.22
CA ASP A 100 -13.33 -4.81 12.07
C ASP A 100 -13.54 -6.33 12.03
N VAL A 101 -12.49 -7.15 11.86
CA VAL A 101 -12.58 -8.61 11.74
C VAL A 101 -11.57 -9.29 12.66
N GLY A 102 -12.06 -9.96 13.68
CA GLY A 102 -11.24 -10.68 14.64
C GLY A 102 -10.70 -11.99 14.05
N ARG A 103 -9.77 -12.61 14.80
CA ARG A 103 -9.07 -13.85 14.43
C ARG A 103 -9.96 -15.03 13.99
N ASP A 104 -11.20 -15.10 14.46
CA ASP A 104 -12.18 -16.12 14.10
C ASP A 104 -13.04 -15.75 12.86
N GLY A 105 -12.67 -14.68 12.16
CA GLY A 105 -13.41 -14.13 11.03
C GLY A 105 -14.70 -13.42 11.45
N LYS A 106 -14.98 -13.27 12.75
CA LYS A 106 -16.16 -12.55 13.23
C LYS A 106 -15.88 -11.08 13.41
N LYS A 107 -16.96 -10.30 13.35
CA LYS A 107 -16.89 -8.86 13.59
C LYS A 107 -16.41 -8.57 15.01
N VAL A 108 -15.38 -7.74 15.14
CA VAL A 108 -14.86 -7.30 16.44
C VAL A 108 -15.92 -6.42 17.12
N THR A 109 -16.25 -6.72 18.38
CA THR A 109 -17.17 -5.88 19.16
C THR A 109 -16.43 -4.72 19.83
N LYS A 110 -17.18 -3.71 20.28
CA LYS A 110 -16.62 -2.59 21.05
C LYS A 110 -15.87 -3.05 22.30
N ASP A 111 -16.34 -4.09 22.97
CA ASP A 111 -15.70 -4.59 24.17
C ASP A 111 -14.46 -5.43 23.85
N ASP A 112 -14.40 -6.07 22.68
CA ASP A 112 -13.18 -6.71 22.20
C ASP A 112 -12.11 -5.66 21.89
N LEU A 113 -12.47 -4.59 21.17
CA LEU A 113 -11.59 -3.46 20.90
C LEU A 113 -11.03 -2.84 22.17
N LYS A 114 -11.87 -2.59 23.19
CA LYS A 114 -11.41 -2.08 24.49
C LYS A 114 -10.37 -2.99 25.13
N ARG A 115 -10.57 -4.32 25.07
CA ARG A 115 -9.61 -5.29 25.63
C ARG A 115 -8.31 -5.31 24.83
N MET A 116 -8.36 -5.22 23.50
CA MET A 116 -7.17 -5.15 22.65
C MET A 116 -6.36 -3.88 22.92
N VAL A 117 -7.02 -2.71 22.95
CA VAL A 117 -6.38 -1.44 23.28
C VAL A 117 -5.79 -1.47 24.70
N TRP A 118 -6.52 -2.03 25.68
CA TRP A 118 -6.01 -2.16 27.04
C TRP A 118 -4.76 -3.03 27.12
N LYS A 119 -4.72 -4.19 26.43
CA LYS A 119 -3.53 -5.03 26.36
C LYS A 119 -2.31 -4.29 25.79
N GLU A 120 -2.52 -3.47 24.77
CA GLU A 120 -1.44 -2.66 24.20
C GLU A 120 -0.97 -1.58 25.19
N VAL A 121 -1.88 -0.92 25.90
CA VAL A 121 -1.53 0.01 26.98
C VAL A 121 -0.72 -0.70 28.06
N GLU A 122 -1.09 -1.91 28.48
CA GLU A 122 -0.32 -2.67 29.47
C GLU A 122 1.07 -3.07 28.97
N ARG A 123 1.21 -3.39 27.67
CA ARG A 123 2.49 -3.72 27.04
C ARG A 123 3.48 -2.55 27.10
N PHE A 124 3.01 -1.33 26.83
CA PHE A 124 3.85 -0.13 26.83
C PHE A 124 3.95 0.56 28.21
N HIS A 125 2.94 0.39 29.07
CA HIS A 125 2.82 1.01 30.39
C HIS A 125 2.46 -0.03 31.47
N PRO A 126 3.39 -0.93 31.84
CA PRO A 126 3.12 -1.97 32.85
C PRO A 126 2.82 -1.40 34.24
N ASP A 127 3.14 -0.13 34.51
CA ASP A 127 2.82 0.59 35.75
C ASP A 127 1.33 0.96 35.85
N VAL A 128 0.65 1.19 34.73
CA VAL A 128 -0.79 1.50 34.68
C VAL A 128 -1.61 0.32 35.17
N SER A 129 -1.23 -0.91 34.76
CA SER A 129 -1.87 -2.14 35.23
C SER A 129 -1.67 -2.35 36.74
N LYS A 130 -0.47 -2.06 37.26
CA LYS A 130 -0.16 -2.14 38.71
C LYS A 130 -0.99 -1.14 39.54
N ARG A 131 -1.19 0.08 39.04
CA ARG A 131 -2.03 1.11 39.70
C ARG A 131 -3.52 0.77 39.67
N TYR A 132 -3.98 0.10 38.62
CA TYR A 132 -5.37 -0.33 38.49
C TYR A 132 -5.66 -1.53 39.40
N ASN A 133 -4.78 -2.54 39.41
CA ASN A 133 -4.95 -3.76 40.20
C ASN A 133 -4.61 -3.59 41.70
N GLY A 134 -3.83 -2.57 42.07
CA GLY A 134 -3.48 -2.27 43.47
C GLY A 134 -4.52 -1.43 44.23
N LYS A 135 -5.72 -1.22 43.67
CA LYS A 135 -6.84 -0.49 44.29
C LYS A 135 -7.98 -1.40 44.80
N HIS A 136 -7.77 -2.71 44.83
CA HIS A 136 -8.67 -3.69 45.45
C HIS A 136 -8.04 -4.35 46.68
#